data_AF-A0A534UEX6-F1
#
_entry.id   AF-A0A534UEX6-F1
#
_cell.length_a   1.000
_cell.length_b   1.000
_cell.length_c   1.000
_cell.angle_alpha   90.00
_cell.angle_beta   90.00
_cell.angle_gamma   90.00
#
_symmetry.space_group_name_H-M   'P 1'
#
loop_
_entity.id
_entity.type
_entity.pdbx_description
1 polymer ?
#
loop_
_entity_poly.entity_id
_entity_poly.type
_entity_poly.pdbx_seq_one_letter_code
_entity_poly.pdbx_strand_id
1 'polypeptide(L)' 'MKSIPVFLRLEGRRALLGGGGRVAAAKLPALIDAGARITVVAPDI' A
#
# COMPACT_ATOMS: atom_id res chain seq x y z
N MET A 1 7.41 19.61 8.27
CA MET A 1 7.22 19.38 6.81
C MET A 1 5.83 19.85 6.42
N LYS A 2 5.66 20.53 5.28
CA LYS A 2 4.34 20.89 4.72
C LYS A 2 4.01 19.90 3.59
N SER A 3 2.79 19.37 3.55
CA SER A 3 2.32 18.44 2.53
C SER A 3 1.18 19.04 1.72
N ILE A 4 1.05 18.63 0.45
CA ILE A 4 -0.11 18.94 -0.40
C ILE A 4 -0.96 17.67 -0.49
N PRO A 5 -2.27 17.74 -0.21
CA PRO A 5 -3.15 16.58 -0.36
C PRO A 5 -3.32 16.24 -1.85
N VAL A 6 -3.28 14.95 -2.17
CA VAL A 6 -3.52 14.44 -3.54
C VAL A 6 -4.40 13.20 -3.49
N PHE A 7 -5.18 13.01 -4.55
CA PHE A 7 -5.89 11.76 -4.82
C PHE A 7 -5.13 10.98 -5.89
N LEU A 8 -4.84 9.70 -5.62
CA LEU A 8 -4.08 8.85 -6.52
C LEU A 8 -5.02 7.84 -7.21
N ARG A 9 -4.85 7.65 -8.52
CA ARG A 9 -5.51 6.58 -9.28
C ARG A 9 -4.62 5.34 -9.26
N LEU A 10 -4.93 4.38 -8.40
CA LEU A 10 -4.11 3.17 -8.21
C LEU A 10 -4.62 1.95 -8.97
N GLU A 11 -5.79 2.03 -9.60
CA GLU A 11 -6.38 0.93 -10.36
C GLU A 11 -5.40 0.35 -11.39
N GLY A 12 -5.07 -0.93 -11.23
CA GLY A 12 -4.11 -1.66 -12.07
C GLY A 12 -2.65 -1.24 -11.93
N ARG A 13 -2.34 -0.23 -11.10
CA ARG A 13 -0.98 0.29 -10.89
C ARG A 13 -0.22 -0.59 -9.92
N ARG A 14 1.07 -0.79 -10.18
CA ARG A 14 1.96 -1.56 -9.30
C ARG A 14 2.31 -0.75 -8.06
N ALA A 15 2.21 -1.38 -6.90
CA ALA A 15 2.63 -0.84 -5.62
C ALA A 15 3.42 -1.89 -4.83
N LEU A 16 4.36 -1.45 -3.99
CA LEU A 16 5.11 -2.31 -3.09
C LEU A 16 4.72 -1.99 -1.66
N LEU A 17 4.36 -3.02 -0.89
CA LEU A 17 4.15 -2.91 0.55
C LEU A 17 5.30 -3.62 1.27
N GLY A 18 6.15 -2.84 1.94
CA GLY A 18 7.25 -3.36 2.76
C GLY A 18 6.79 -3.68 4.18
N GLY A 19 7.02 -4.92 4.62
CA GLY A 19 6.67 -5.42 5.94
C GLY A 19 5.37 -6.25 5.97
N GLY A 20 5.29 -7.19 6.91
CA GLY A 20 4.13 -8.07 7.13
C GLY A 20 3.43 -7.89 8.48
N GLY A 21 3.92 -6.97 9.32
CA GLY A 21 3.38 -6.75 10.66
C GLY A 21 2.04 -5.99 10.66
N ARG A 22 1.56 -5.68 11.87
CA ARG A 22 0.25 -5.03 12.11
C ARG A 22 0.02 -3.76 11.29
N VAL A 23 1.05 -2.94 11.06
CA VAL A 23 0.93 -1.70 10.27
C VAL A 23 0.73 -1.97 8.79
N ALA A 24 1.43 -2.96 8.23
CA ALA A 24 1.25 -3.36 6.84
C ALA A 24 -0.15 -3.96 6.63
N ALA A 25 -0.57 -4.85 7.53
CA ALA A 25 -1.91 -5.43 7.53
C ALA A 25 -3.02 -4.37 7.62
N ALA A 26 -2.83 -3.30 8.40
CA ALA A 26 -3.79 -2.20 8.49
C ALA A 26 -3.86 -1.32 7.22
N LYS A 27 -2.77 -1.24 6.43
CA LYS A 27 -2.69 -0.44 5.20
C LYS A 27 -3.15 -1.20 3.96
N LEU A 28 -3.02 -2.52 3.96
CA LEU A 28 -3.29 -3.36 2.81
C LEU A 28 -4.73 -3.23 2.27
N PRO A 29 -5.80 -3.21 3.09
CA PRO A 29 -7.18 -3.12 2.59
C PRO A 29 -7.42 -1.87 1.74
N ALA A 30 -6.98 -0.70 2.20
CA ALA A 30 -7.17 0.55 1.45
C ALA A 30 -6.45 0.55 0.08
N LEU A 31 -5.31 -0.13 -0.01
CA LEU A 31 -4.59 -0.29 -1.29
C LEU A 31 -5.31 -1.27 -2.22
N ILE A 32 -5.90 -2.33 -1.68
CA ILE A 32 -6.72 -3.30 -2.43
C ILE A 32 -7.97 -2.60 -2.98
N ASP A 33 -8.69 -1.87 -2.12
CA ASP A 33 -9.91 -1.14 -2.48
C ASP A 33 -9.64 -0.06 -3.53
N ALA A 34 -8.45 0.55 -3.51
CA ALA A 34 -8.00 1.49 -4.54
C ALA A 34 -7.63 0.81 -5.88
N GLY A 35 -7.70 -0.52 -5.97
CA GLY A 35 -7.44 -1.31 -7.17
C GLY A 35 -5.95 -1.52 -7.47
N ALA A 36 -5.06 -1.32 -6.49
CA ALA A 36 -3.63 -1.47 -6.71
C ALA A 36 -3.22 -2.93 -6.95
N ARG A 37 -2.27 -3.14 -7.84
CA ARG A 37 -1.53 -4.42 -7.98
C ARG A 37 -0.36 -4.42 -7.00
N ILE A 38 -0.57 -5.04 -5.85
CA ILE A 38 0.34 -4.93 -4.71
C ILE A 38 1.27 -6.14 -4.65
N THR A 39 2.57 -5.89 -4.58
CA THR A 39 3.56 -6.87 -4.15
C THR A 39 3.87 -6.63 -2.68
N VAL A 40 3.79 -7.66 -1.85
CA VAL A 40 4.19 -7.59 -0.42
C VAL A 40 5.57 -8.20 -0.28
N VAL A 41 6.46 -7.54 0.45
CA VAL A 41 7.79 -8.06 0.81
C VAL A 41 7.94 -8.04 2.32
N ALA A 42 8.03 -9.22 2.93
CA ALA A 42 8.17 -9.43 4.37
C ALA A 42 9.09 -10.65 4.64
N PRO A 43 10.42 -10.46 4.74
CA PRO A 43 11.36 -11.58 4.82
C PRO A 43 11.37 -12.31 6.18
N ASP A 44 11.08 -11.60 7.28
CA ASP A 44 11.24 -12.11 8.65
C ASP A 44 9.91 -12.32 9.41
N ILE A 45 8.78 -12.11 8.74
CA ILE A 45 7.42 -12.27 9.29
C ILE A 45 6.74 -13.45 8.61
#